data_AF-A0A645GJU5-F1
#
_entry.id   AF-A0A645GJU5-F1
#
_cell.length_a   1.000
_cell.length_b   1.000
_cell.length_c   1.000
_cell.angle_alpha   90.00
_cell.angle_beta   90.00
_cell.angle_gamma   90.00
#
_symmetry.space_group_name_H-M   'P 1'
#
loop_
_entity.id
_entity.type
_entity.pdbx_description
1 polymer ?
#
loop_
_entity_poly.entity_id
_entity_poly.type
_entity_poly.pdbx_seq_one_letter_code
_entity_poly.pdbx_strand_id
1 'polypeptide(L)'
;MRGGAEAVAKAVVLEAARIAHAQRRACHVYAFGGPDEVVELTLGFDSAGLTRLVDFIGQAFRGGTDICLPLERALVRLGESGWQQADLMIASDGEFGATPALAAAVLQAKTTQGLRVQGVLIGDRETVGLAELADDVFWVRDWRRFGGSSAASPVHDRRLTALYFPGALRSAQNRAATLDGEAAARAVRAGRKESNPT
;
A
#
# COMPACT_ATOMS: atom_id res chain seq x y z
N MET A 1 6.67 -7.16 -7.28
CA MET A 1 7.49 -6.37 -8.23
C MET A 1 8.80 -7.06 -8.63
N ARG A 2 9.15 -7.02 -9.92
CA ARG A 2 10.48 -7.40 -10.48
C ARG A 2 10.81 -6.52 -11.69
N GLY A 3 12.09 -6.38 -12.02
CA GLY A 3 12.55 -5.68 -13.23
C GLY A 3 12.23 -4.19 -13.19
N GLY A 4 11.57 -3.64 -14.22
CA GLY A 4 11.28 -2.21 -14.31
C GLY A 4 10.46 -1.67 -13.14
N ALA A 5 9.50 -2.44 -12.62
CA ALA A 5 8.70 -2.02 -11.47
C ALA A 5 9.55 -1.89 -10.19
N GLU A 6 10.46 -2.84 -9.99
CA GLU A 6 11.40 -2.82 -8.87
C GLU A 6 12.39 -1.65 -8.98
N ALA A 7 12.89 -1.37 -10.19
CA ALA A 7 13.78 -0.24 -10.45
C ALA A 7 13.10 1.10 -10.13
N VAL A 8 11.83 1.27 -10.56
CA VAL A 8 11.03 2.45 -10.22
C VAL A 8 10.82 2.56 -8.71
N ALA A 9 10.44 1.47 -8.03
CA ALA A 9 10.20 1.49 -6.58
C ALA A 9 11.45 1.94 -5.81
N LYS A 10 12.62 1.41 -6.17
CA LYS A 10 13.91 1.82 -5.60
C LYS A 10 14.23 3.29 -5.89
N ALA A 11 14.00 3.75 -7.12
CA ALA A 11 14.21 5.15 -7.49
C ALA A 11 13.31 6.11 -6.69
N VAL A 12 12.05 5.72 -6.45
CA VAL A 12 11.10 6.47 -5.62
C VAL A 12 11.58 6.56 -4.17
N VAL A 13 12.08 5.47 -3.59
CA VAL A 13 12.67 5.48 -2.24
C VAL A 13 13.90 6.38 -2.17
N LEU A 14 14.78 6.32 -3.17
CA LEU A 14 15.97 7.17 -3.25
C LEU A 14 15.61 8.66 -3.29
N GLU A 15 14.63 9.01 -4.12
CA GLU A 15 14.17 10.39 -4.24
C GLU A 15 13.48 10.87 -2.95
N ALA A 16 12.66 10.03 -2.33
CA ALA A 16 12.05 10.34 -1.04
C ALA A 16 13.11 10.57 0.06
N ALA A 17 14.16 9.75 0.11
CA ALA A 17 15.27 9.94 1.02
C ALA A 17 16.00 11.28 0.76
N ARG A 18 16.26 11.60 -0.51
CA ARG A 18 16.88 12.87 -0.93
C ARG A 18 16.05 14.07 -0.51
N ILE A 19 14.74 14.04 -0.74
CA ILE A 19 13.81 15.10 -0.34
C ILE A 19 13.76 15.22 1.19
N ALA A 20 13.62 14.10 1.92
CA ALA A 20 13.58 14.10 3.37
C ALA A 20 14.86 14.70 3.97
N HIS A 21 16.02 14.36 3.42
CA HIS A 21 17.29 14.96 3.82
C HIS A 21 17.34 16.46 3.59
N ALA A 22 16.95 16.93 2.40
CA ALA A 22 16.90 18.37 2.09
C ALA A 22 15.94 19.13 3.04
N GLN A 23 14.88 18.48 3.49
CA GLN A 23 13.91 19.01 4.46
C GLN A 23 14.33 18.82 5.93
N ARG A 24 15.47 18.16 6.20
CA ARG A 24 15.91 17.77 7.54
C ARG A 24 14.88 16.91 8.30
N ARG A 25 14.20 16.02 7.57
CA ARG A 25 13.27 15.02 8.12
C ARG A 25 13.93 13.65 8.14
N ALA A 26 13.62 12.85 9.16
CA ALA A 26 14.02 11.45 9.18
C ALA A 26 13.29 10.67 8.06
N CYS A 27 13.96 9.67 7.49
CA CYS A 27 13.39 8.79 6.47
C CYS A 27 13.62 7.34 6.89
N HIS A 28 12.54 6.56 7.03
CA HIS A 28 12.61 5.15 7.35
C HIS A 28 11.94 4.34 6.25
N VAL A 29 12.59 3.26 5.84
CA VAL A 29 12.16 2.41 4.75
C VAL A 29 11.86 1.02 5.28
N TYR A 30 10.67 0.54 4.93
CA TYR A 30 10.28 -0.85 5.07
C TYR A 30 10.29 -1.47 3.66
N ALA A 31 11.27 -2.30 3.39
CA ALA A 31 11.29 -3.13 2.20
C ALA A 31 10.67 -4.47 2.54
N PHE A 32 9.76 -4.97 1.71
CA PHE A 32 9.01 -6.18 2.03
C PHE A 32 8.81 -7.10 0.82
N GLY A 33 8.70 -8.39 1.11
CA GLY A 33 8.39 -9.45 0.15
C GLY A 33 7.34 -10.40 0.72
N GLY A 34 7.65 -11.69 0.80
CA GLY A 34 6.78 -12.68 1.44
C GLY A 34 6.65 -12.54 2.96
N PRO A 35 5.92 -13.46 3.63
CA PRO A 35 5.83 -13.50 5.08
C PRO A 35 7.22 -13.48 5.74
N ASP A 36 7.38 -12.67 6.78
CA ASP A 36 8.64 -12.42 7.51
C ASP A 36 9.80 -11.80 6.69
N GLU A 37 9.61 -11.56 5.39
CA GLU A 37 10.59 -10.89 4.53
C GLU A 37 10.42 -9.36 4.66
N VAL A 38 10.86 -8.79 5.79
CA VAL A 38 10.85 -7.34 6.03
C VAL A 38 12.24 -6.84 6.40
N VAL A 39 12.74 -5.87 5.63
CA VAL A 39 13.99 -5.16 5.90
C VAL A 39 13.67 -3.72 6.29
N GLU A 40 14.23 -3.29 7.43
CA GLU A 40 14.02 -1.96 7.99
C GLU A 40 15.31 -1.15 8.00
N LEU A 41 15.25 0.06 7.44
CA LEU A 41 16.43 0.91 7.29
C LEU A 41 16.05 2.36 7.56
N THR A 42 16.72 2.98 8.53
CA THR A 42 16.70 4.44 8.65
C THR A 42 17.74 5.02 7.69
N LEU A 43 17.26 5.74 6.68
CA LEU A 43 18.09 6.37 5.67
C LEU A 43 18.60 7.73 6.16
N GLY A 44 19.84 8.03 5.79
CA GLY A 44 20.52 9.29 6.05
C GLY A 44 21.65 9.48 5.05
N PHE A 45 22.09 10.72 4.87
CA PHE A 45 23.22 11.05 3.99
C PHE A 45 24.55 11.16 4.77
N ASP A 46 24.64 10.49 5.91
CA ASP A 46 25.92 10.16 6.54
C ASP A 46 26.52 8.90 5.91
N SER A 47 27.78 8.60 6.24
CA SER A 47 28.49 7.46 5.66
C SER A 47 27.77 6.12 5.89
N ALA A 48 27.22 5.92 7.10
CA ALA A 48 26.51 4.69 7.45
C ALA A 48 25.16 4.56 6.72
N GLY A 49 24.45 5.67 6.55
CA GLY A 49 23.19 5.75 5.83
C GLY A 49 23.35 5.54 4.34
N LEU A 50 24.44 6.04 3.75
CA LEU A 50 24.77 5.76 2.35
C LEU A 50 25.08 4.29 2.13
N THR A 51 25.82 3.63 3.03
CA THR A 51 26.03 2.18 2.98
C THR A 51 24.70 1.43 3.01
N ARG A 52 23.82 1.74 3.97
CA ARG A 52 22.47 1.13 4.04
C ARG A 52 21.65 1.34 2.78
N LEU A 53 21.76 2.52 2.16
CA LEU A 53 21.08 2.85 0.92
C LEU A 53 21.59 2.02 -0.26
N VAL A 54 22.91 1.87 -0.38
CA VAL A 54 23.54 1.02 -1.40
C VAL A 54 23.12 -0.44 -1.22
N ASP A 55 23.14 -0.94 0.01
CA ASP A 55 22.70 -2.31 0.33
C ASP A 55 21.22 -2.51 -0.07
N PHE A 56 20.35 -1.55 0.24
CA PHE A 56 18.94 -1.58 -0.17
C PHE A 56 18.75 -1.62 -1.69
N ILE A 57 19.49 -0.80 -2.44
CA ILE A 57 19.42 -0.80 -3.91
C ILE A 57 19.84 -2.18 -4.47
N GLY A 58 20.82 -2.82 -3.84
CA GLY A 58 21.33 -4.14 -4.23
C GLY A 58 20.40 -5.32 -3.89
N GLN A 59 19.45 -5.15 -2.98
CA GLN A 59 18.52 -6.22 -2.56
C GLN A 59 17.48 -6.53 -3.64
N ALA A 60 17.10 -7.80 -3.78
CA ALA A 60 16.02 -8.23 -4.65
C ALA A 60 15.03 -9.10 -3.84
N PHE A 61 13.73 -8.84 -4.01
CA PHE A 61 12.66 -9.55 -3.29
C PHE A 61 12.16 -10.73 -4.14
N ARG A 62 12.21 -11.94 -3.60
CA ARG A 62 12.09 -13.17 -4.41
C ARG A 62 10.68 -13.72 -4.59
N GLY A 63 9.65 -13.00 -4.16
CA GLY A 63 8.24 -13.28 -4.46
C GLY A 63 7.39 -13.47 -3.21
N GLY A 64 6.07 -13.36 -3.38
CA GLY A 64 5.15 -13.16 -2.25
C GLY A 64 5.03 -11.68 -1.90
N THR A 65 3.93 -11.33 -1.25
CA THR A 65 3.65 -9.96 -0.81
C THR A 65 2.91 -10.01 0.52
N ASP A 66 3.56 -9.59 1.59
CA ASP A 66 2.95 -9.31 2.88
C ASP A 66 3.17 -7.84 3.25
N ILE A 67 2.15 -7.02 2.99
CA ILE A 67 2.15 -5.62 3.38
C ILE A 67 1.70 -5.42 4.83
N CYS A 68 1.10 -6.42 5.47
CA CYS A 68 0.49 -6.24 6.77
C CYS A 68 1.55 -5.99 7.83
N LEU A 69 2.56 -6.85 7.92
CA LEU A 69 3.67 -6.71 8.86
C LEU A 69 4.42 -5.37 8.76
N PRO A 70 4.90 -4.90 7.58
CA PRO A 70 5.60 -3.62 7.50
C PRO A 70 4.69 -2.44 7.86
N LEU A 71 3.40 -2.50 7.51
CA LEU A 71 2.46 -1.43 7.82
C LEU A 71 2.10 -1.37 9.31
N GLU A 72 1.94 -2.52 9.97
CA GLU A 72 1.80 -2.60 11.43
C GLU A 72 3.00 -1.98 12.14
N ARG A 73 4.22 -2.30 11.70
CA ARG A 73 5.45 -1.70 12.25
C ARG A 73 5.54 -0.20 11.97
N ALA A 74 5.09 0.27 10.81
CA ALA A 74 5.01 1.69 10.50
C ALA A 74 4.04 2.44 11.42
N LEU A 75 2.89 1.85 11.73
CA LEU A 75 1.92 2.42 12.68
C LEU A 75 2.46 2.47 14.11
N VAL A 76 3.20 1.45 14.55
CA VAL A 76 3.90 1.49 15.86
C VAL A 76 4.91 2.64 15.88
N ARG A 77 5.71 2.76 14.82
CA ARG A 77 6.73 3.81 14.70
C ARG A 77 6.13 5.21 14.71
N LEU A 78 4.97 5.41 14.09
CA LEU A 78 4.23 6.67 14.11
C LEU A 78 3.89 7.15 15.55
N GLY A 79 3.82 6.24 16.52
CA GLY A 79 3.62 6.55 17.94
C GLY A 79 4.88 7.07 18.66
N GLU A 80 6.06 6.93 18.06
CA GLU A 80 7.31 7.41 18.64
C GLU A 80 7.47 8.94 18.46
N SER A 81 8.11 9.62 19.42
CA SER A 81 8.21 11.09 19.42
C SER A 81 8.89 11.68 18.18
N GLY A 82 9.86 10.96 17.59
CA GLY A 82 10.57 11.40 16.38
C GLY A 82 9.77 11.26 15.08
N TRP A 83 8.61 10.61 15.12
CA TRP A 83 7.79 10.28 13.94
C TRP A 83 6.40 10.90 13.99
N GLN A 84 6.13 11.77 14.98
CA GLN A 84 4.89 12.52 15.02
C GLN A 84 4.69 13.30 13.71
N GLN A 85 3.48 13.22 13.13
CA GLN A 85 3.15 13.84 11.85
C GLN A 85 3.99 13.33 10.67
N ALA A 86 4.54 12.11 10.76
CA ALA A 86 5.17 11.48 9.61
C ALA A 86 4.14 11.21 8.50
N ASP A 87 4.59 11.32 7.26
CA ASP A 87 3.86 10.86 6.09
C ASP A 87 4.27 9.40 5.80
N LEU A 88 3.34 8.60 5.27
CA LEU A 88 3.60 7.25 4.79
C LEU A 88 3.53 7.23 3.26
N MET A 89 4.53 6.65 2.60
CA MET A 89 4.53 6.42 1.16
C MET A 89 4.58 4.93 0.87
N ILE A 90 3.68 4.44 0.01
CA ILE A 90 3.61 3.05 -0.43
C ILE A 90 3.94 3.00 -1.92
N ALA A 91 5.12 2.47 -2.28
CA ALA A 91 5.50 2.22 -3.67
C ALA A 91 5.32 0.73 -4.00
N SER A 92 4.37 0.41 -4.88
CA SER A 92 3.99 -0.98 -5.17
C SER A 92 3.29 -1.12 -6.53
N ASP A 93 3.33 -2.32 -7.11
CA ASP A 93 2.47 -2.72 -8.24
C ASP A 93 1.00 -2.85 -7.84
N GLY A 94 0.70 -2.75 -6.54
CA GLY A 94 -0.63 -2.81 -5.97
C GLY A 94 -1.08 -4.24 -5.66
N GLU A 95 -0.31 -5.27 -5.98
CA GLU A 95 -0.71 -6.68 -5.79
C GLU A 95 -0.59 -7.11 -4.31
N PHE A 96 -1.40 -6.50 -3.46
CA PHE A 96 -1.54 -6.77 -2.05
C PHE A 96 -2.96 -6.48 -1.55
N GLY A 97 -3.29 -7.02 -0.38
CA GLY A 97 -4.48 -6.64 0.38
C GLY A 97 -4.12 -6.37 1.84
N ALA A 98 -4.77 -5.39 2.44
CA ALA A 98 -4.73 -5.18 3.88
C ALA A 98 -5.91 -5.90 4.54
N THR A 99 -5.68 -6.44 5.74
CA THR A 99 -6.79 -6.93 6.56
C THR A 99 -7.74 -5.77 6.91
N PRO A 100 -9.04 -6.02 7.12
CA PRO A 100 -9.97 -4.97 7.55
C PRO A 100 -9.53 -4.26 8.83
N ALA A 101 -8.94 -5.01 9.78
CA ALA A 101 -8.44 -4.47 11.03
C ALA A 101 -7.27 -3.48 10.80
N LEU A 102 -6.33 -3.84 9.92
CA LEU A 102 -5.21 -2.98 9.59
C LEU A 102 -5.64 -1.74 8.82
N ALA A 103 -6.56 -1.88 7.85
CA ALA A 103 -7.13 -0.73 7.14
C ALA A 103 -7.85 0.23 8.11
N ALA A 104 -8.58 -0.30 9.09
CA ALA A 104 -9.20 0.51 10.14
C ALA A 104 -8.17 1.20 11.03
N ALA A 105 -7.06 0.54 11.38
CA ALA A 105 -5.98 1.14 12.14
C ALA A 105 -5.29 2.29 11.39
N VAL A 106 -5.03 2.14 10.09
CA VAL A 106 -4.53 3.22 9.23
C VAL A 106 -5.51 4.40 9.21
N LEU A 107 -6.81 4.12 9.02
CA LEU A 107 -7.83 5.18 9.04
C LEU A 107 -7.86 5.91 10.39
N GLN A 108 -7.72 5.20 11.50
CA GLN A 108 -7.65 5.81 12.83
C GLN A 108 -6.39 6.67 13.01
N ALA A 109 -5.25 6.24 12.47
CA ALA A 109 -4.03 7.04 12.48
C ALA A 109 -4.17 8.32 11.63
N LYS A 110 -4.87 8.25 10.49
CA LYS A 110 -5.19 9.43 9.67
C LYS A 110 -6.02 10.46 10.45
N THR A 111 -7.02 10.01 11.20
CA THR A 111 -7.94 10.91 11.92
C THR A 111 -7.35 11.44 13.22
N THR A 112 -6.58 10.64 13.96
CA THR A 112 -6.11 11.03 15.30
C THR A 112 -4.68 11.56 15.33
N GLN A 113 -3.82 11.12 14.41
CA GLN A 113 -2.40 11.52 14.35
C GLN A 113 -2.08 12.39 13.13
N GLY A 114 -3.07 12.64 12.26
CA GLY A 114 -2.89 13.41 11.04
C GLY A 114 -2.03 12.71 9.98
N LEU A 115 -1.93 11.37 10.05
CA LEU A 115 -1.20 10.57 9.06
C LEU A 115 -1.72 10.86 7.65
N ARG A 116 -0.79 11.02 6.70
CA ARG A 116 -1.09 11.07 5.26
C ARG A 116 -0.43 9.88 4.58
N VAL A 117 -1.18 9.20 3.72
CA VAL A 117 -0.70 8.02 3.00
C VAL A 117 -0.70 8.31 1.50
N GLN A 118 0.48 8.29 0.88
CA GLN A 118 0.67 8.50 -0.55
C GLN A 118 1.01 7.18 -1.25
N GLY A 119 0.25 6.81 -2.26
CA GLY A 119 0.51 5.65 -3.09
C GLY A 119 1.32 6.02 -4.34
N VAL A 120 2.31 5.21 -4.68
CA VAL A 120 2.95 5.20 -6.00
C VAL A 120 2.65 3.87 -6.64
N LEU A 121 1.70 3.87 -7.58
CA LEU A 121 1.28 2.69 -8.33
C LEU A 121 2.25 2.43 -9.48
N ILE A 122 2.93 1.28 -9.43
CA ILE A 122 3.93 0.83 -10.39
C ILE A 122 3.42 -0.44 -11.06
N GLY A 123 2.25 -0.32 -11.69
CA GLY A 123 1.49 -1.42 -12.26
C GLY A 123 0.39 -0.90 -13.15
N ASP A 124 -0.39 -1.79 -13.74
CA ASP A 124 -1.47 -1.41 -14.66
C ASP A 124 -2.84 -1.33 -13.99
N ARG A 125 -2.93 -1.57 -12.68
CA ARG A 125 -4.22 -1.59 -11.99
C ARG A 125 -4.09 -1.12 -10.57
N GLU A 126 -4.88 -0.12 -10.22
CA GLU A 126 -5.12 0.20 -8.82
C GLU A 126 -5.97 -0.92 -8.19
N THR A 127 -5.41 -1.55 -7.18
CA THR A 127 -6.09 -2.59 -6.42
C THR A 127 -6.88 -1.98 -5.26
N VAL A 128 -7.85 -2.76 -4.76
CA VAL A 128 -8.63 -2.39 -3.58
C VAL A 128 -7.71 -2.10 -2.39
N GLY A 129 -6.62 -2.86 -2.23
CA GLY A 129 -5.66 -2.66 -1.14
C GLY A 129 -5.01 -1.28 -1.17
N LEU A 130 -4.47 -0.86 -2.33
CA LEU A 130 -3.84 0.46 -2.43
C LEU A 130 -4.87 1.59 -2.32
N ALA A 131 -6.03 1.44 -2.95
CA ALA A 131 -7.11 2.44 -2.89
C ALA A 131 -7.71 2.61 -1.49
N GLU A 132 -7.74 1.54 -0.68
CA GLU A 132 -8.25 1.59 0.69
C GLU A 132 -7.26 2.29 1.65
N LEU A 133 -5.96 2.12 1.42
CA LEU A 133 -4.92 2.67 2.30
C LEU A 133 -4.50 4.09 1.94
N ALA A 134 -4.39 4.42 0.64
CA ALA A 134 -3.83 5.69 0.18
C ALA A 134 -4.87 6.83 0.17
N ASP A 135 -4.42 8.05 0.45
CA ASP A 135 -5.21 9.28 0.29
C ASP A 135 -5.15 9.80 -1.16
N ASP A 136 -3.99 9.65 -1.80
CA ASP A 136 -3.82 9.85 -3.25
C ASP A 136 -2.83 8.82 -3.82
N VAL A 137 -2.94 8.58 -5.13
CA VAL A 137 -2.13 7.60 -5.85
C VAL A 137 -1.56 8.24 -7.11
N PHE A 138 -0.24 8.36 -7.15
CA PHE A 138 0.52 8.69 -8.35
C PHE A 138 0.76 7.41 -9.18
N TRP A 139 0.42 7.44 -10.46
CA TRP A 139 0.55 6.28 -11.34
C TRP A 139 1.74 6.41 -12.28
N VAL A 140 2.73 5.52 -12.10
CA VAL A 140 3.88 5.40 -13.00
C VAL A 140 3.50 4.50 -14.18
N ARG A 141 2.75 5.05 -15.13
CA ARG A 141 2.15 4.29 -16.24
C ARG A 141 3.18 3.58 -17.13
N ASP A 142 4.34 4.19 -17.34
CA ASP A 142 5.39 3.70 -18.26
C ASP A 142 6.54 2.97 -17.53
N TRP A 143 6.25 2.40 -16.36
CA TRP A 143 7.23 1.69 -15.51
C TRP A 143 8.03 0.59 -16.25
N ARG A 144 7.46 -0.01 -17.30
CA ARG A 144 8.11 -1.04 -18.14
C ARG A 144 9.38 -0.55 -18.83
N ARG A 145 9.47 0.74 -19.15
CA ARG A 145 10.61 1.35 -19.84
C ARG A 145 11.88 1.25 -19.01
N PHE A 146 11.75 1.25 -17.69
CA PHE A 146 12.85 1.09 -16.75
C PHE A 146 13.33 -0.36 -16.60
N GLY A 147 12.63 -1.32 -17.22
CA GLY A 147 13.03 -2.72 -17.35
C GLY A 147 13.43 -3.12 -18.77
N GLY A 148 13.63 -2.16 -19.68
CA GLY A 148 14.00 -2.41 -21.08
C GLY A 148 12.83 -2.76 -22.02
N SER A 149 11.58 -2.63 -21.57
CA SER A 149 10.40 -2.87 -22.40
C SER A 149 9.70 -1.56 -22.79
N SER A 150 9.43 -1.38 -24.08
CA SER A 150 8.67 -0.23 -24.61
C SER A 150 7.17 -0.50 -24.73
N ALA A 151 6.68 -1.62 -24.19
CA ALA A 151 5.26 -1.95 -24.26
C ALA A 151 4.43 -0.90 -23.52
N ALA A 152 3.39 -0.38 -24.19
CA ALA A 152 2.43 0.51 -23.56
C ALA A 152 1.60 -0.24 -22.50
N SER A 153 1.09 0.50 -21.51
CA SER A 153 0.12 -0.06 -20.57
C SER A 153 -1.12 -0.52 -21.33
N PRO A 154 -1.61 -1.76 -21.12
CA PRO A 154 -2.80 -2.27 -21.79
C PRO A 154 -4.09 -1.60 -21.28
N VAL A 155 -4.01 -0.80 -20.21
CA VAL A 155 -5.14 -0.10 -19.63
C VAL A 155 -5.09 1.39 -19.96
N HIS A 156 -6.27 2.01 -20.06
CA HIS A 156 -6.39 3.44 -20.33
C HIS A 156 -6.41 4.29 -19.04
N ASP A 157 -6.84 3.70 -17.91
CA ASP A 157 -7.01 4.36 -16.61
C ASP A 157 -6.51 3.46 -15.47
N ARG A 158 -6.05 4.07 -14.36
CA ARG A 158 -5.63 3.35 -13.14
C ARG A 158 -6.83 2.89 -12.31
N ARG A 159 -7.94 3.62 -12.34
CA ARG A 159 -9.14 3.46 -11.49
C ARG A 159 -10.16 2.47 -12.06
N LEU A 160 -9.73 1.47 -12.84
CA LEU A 160 -10.64 0.51 -13.47
C LEU A 160 -11.58 -0.16 -12.46
N THR A 161 -11.09 -0.47 -11.26
CA THR A 161 -11.91 -1.05 -10.19
C THR A 161 -13.04 -0.09 -9.77
N ALA A 162 -12.75 1.20 -9.62
CA ALA A 162 -13.77 2.19 -9.29
C ALA A 162 -14.78 2.39 -10.44
N LEU A 163 -14.31 2.34 -11.69
CA LEU A 163 -15.14 2.55 -12.87
C LEU A 163 -16.09 1.37 -13.15
N TYR A 164 -15.60 0.15 -13.03
CA TYR A 164 -16.34 -1.05 -13.45
C TYR A 164 -16.91 -1.86 -12.28
N PHE A 165 -16.30 -1.76 -11.09
CA PHE A 165 -16.69 -2.52 -9.89
C PHE A 165 -16.72 -1.64 -8.64
N PRO A 166 -17.49 -0.52 -8.63
CA PRO A 166 -17.48 0.43 -7.51
C PRO A 166 -17.87 -0.20 -6.17
N GLY A 167 -18.71 -1.25 -6.19
CA GLY A 167 -19.09 -2.01 -4.99
C GLY A 167 -17.96 -2.85 -4.37
N ALA A 168 -16.88 -3.14 -5.11
CA ALA A 168 -15.73 -3.87 -4.59
C ALA A 168 -14.82 -3.01 -3.71
N LEU A 169 -14.95 -1.68 -3.79
CA LEU A 169 -14.18 -0.75 -2.96
C LEU A 169 -14.77 -0.70 -1.55
N ARG A 170 -13.94 -0.63 -0.52
CA ARG A 170 -14.39 -0.43 0.87
C ARG A 170 -14.59 1.05 1.21
N SER A 171 -15.31 1.77 0.35
CA SER A 171 -15.73 3.15 0.63
C SER A 171 -16.52 3.21 1.94
N ALA A 172 -16.62 4.39 2.57
CA ALA A 172 -17.40 4.55 3.81
C ALA A 172 -18.87 4.07 3.60
N GLN A 173 -19.43 4.39 2.44
CA GLN A 173 -20.76 3.96 2.02
C GLN A 173 -20.86 2.44 1.86
N ASN A 174 -19.91 1.81 1.17
CA ASN A 174 -19.92 0.36 0.95
C ASN A 174 -19.70 -0.41 2.26
N ARG A 175 -18.87 0.13 3.18
CA ARG A 175 -18.68 -0.44 4.53
C ARG A 175 -19.97 -0.37 5.35
N ALA A 176 -20.68 0.76 5.32
CA ALA A 176 -21.97 0.89 5.99
C ALA A 176 -23.03 -0.07 5.43
N ALA A 177 -22.95 -0.40 4.13
CA ALA A 177 -23.84 -1.33 3.46
C ALA A 177 -23.43 -2.81 3.58
N THR A 178 -22.21 -3.11 4.03
CA THR A 178 -21.71 -4.48 4.15
C THR A 178 -22.21 -5.08 5.45
N LEU A 179 -23.09 -6.08 5.34
CA LEU A 179 -23.52 -6.88 6.50
C LEU A 179 -22.37 -7.76 6.98
N ASP A 180 -22.29 -7.96 8.29
CA ASP A 180 -21.41 -8.99 8.83
C ASP A 180 -21.85 -10.38 8.32
N GLY A 181 -20.90 -11.30 8.15
CA GLY A 181 -21.18 -12.61 7.54
C GLY A 181 -22.21 -13.44 8.33
N GLU A 182 -22.29 -13.27 9.64
CA GLU A 182 -23.24 -13.96 10.49
C GLU A 182 -24.65 -13.36 10.36
N ALA A 183 -24.78 -12.04 10.33
CA ALA A 183 -26.01 -11.32 10.06
C ALA A 183 -26.53 -11.60 8.65
N ALA A 184 -25.65 -11.63 7.64
CA ALA A 184 -26.00 -12.04 6.29
C ALA A 184 -26.49 -13.50 6.27
N ALA A 185 -25.78 -14.42 6.95
CA ALA A 185 -26.20 -15.80 7.06
C ALA A 185 -27.56 -15.95 7.80
N ARG A 186 -27.79 -15.17 8.87
CA ARG A 186 -29.07 -15.12 9.59
C ARG A 186 -30.19 -14.59 8.70
N ALA A 187 -29.97 -13.52 7.95
CA ALA A 187 -30.95 -12.95 7.03
C ALA A 187 -31.34 -13.94 5.92
N VAL A 188 -30.37 -14.65 5.34
CA VAL A 188 -30.64 -15.72 4.35
C VAL A 188 -31.43 -16.87 4.98
N ARG A 189 -31.09 -17.29 6.20
CA ARG A 189 -31.84 -18.34 6.92
C ARG A 189 -33.27 -17.90 7.27
N ALA A 190 -33.48 -16.62 7.57
CA ALA A 190 -34.80 -16.06 7.85
C ALA A 190 -35.68 -16.01 6.59
N GLY A 191 -35.11 -15.59 5.44
CA GLY A 191 -35.82 -15.54 4.15
C GLY A 191 -36.13 -16.91 3.52
N ARG A 192 -35.46 -17.99 3.94
CA ARG A 192 -35.78 -19.36 3.49
C ARG A 192 -36.99 -20.00 4.19
N LYS A 193 -37.61 -19.35 5.18
CA LYS A 193 -38.74 -19.91 5.93
C LYS A 193 -40.13 -19.72 5.28
N GLU A 194 -40.26 -19.00 4.17
CA GLU A 194 -41.58 -18.63 3.60
C GLU A 194 -41.98 -19.30 2.27
N SER A 195 -41.33 -20.39 1.84
CA SER A 195 -41.80 -21.15 0.68
C SER A 195 -41.84 -22.65 0.95
N ASN A 196 -42.87 -23.07 1.70
CA ASN A 196 -43.61 -24.29 1.37
C ASN A 196 -44.93 -24.34 2.16
N PRO A 197 -46.06 -23.94 1.56
CA PRO A 197 -47.32 -24.61 1.78
C PRO A 197 -47.50 -25.71 0.73
N THR A 198 -47.81 -26.89 1.28
CA THR A 198 -48.36 -28.13 0.70
C THR A 198 -49.07 -28.03 -0.65
#